data_AF-A0A368HFG5-F1
#
_entry.id   AF-A0A368HFG5-F1
#
_cell.length_a   1.000
_cell.length_b   1.000
_cell.length_c   1.000
_cell.angle_alpha   90.00
_cell.angle_beta   90.00
_cell.angle_gamma   90.00
#
_symmetry.space_group_name_H-M   'P 1'
#
loop_
_entity.id
_entity.type
_entity.pdbx_description
1 polymer ?
#
loop_
_entity_poly.entity_id
_entity_poly.type
_entity_poly.pdbx_seq_one_letter_code
_entity_poly.pdbx_strand_id
1 'polypeptide(L)'
;MGTLLAILAAAALAIELSSMTFYLLAVAAALAAGSVVAWIGAPAGWAWATVALGAVAGLPVAHRIRVRLVRPTPESMQLADPDAGHVVRVESLAPDGLRVAYRDTSWTGHLADEYRDIAVSAGDLLTIVGREGNDLRLAPVATQAAQSADLDFGHLVRVESVAPDGLRVTYRDRSRTGRLAHEYRDITVSAGDLLTIVGRNGPDLLLAPVPAHAAARP
;
A
#
# COMPACT_ATOMS: atom_id res chain seq x y z
N MET A 1 16.27 -39.20 -15.73
CA MET A 1 16.47 -38.14 -14.72
C MET A 1 15.91 -36.79 -15.19
N GLY A 2 16.40 -36.22 -16.30
CA GLY A 2 15.91 -34.89 -16.77
C GLY A 2 14.42 -34.82 -17.04
N THR A 3 13.83 -35.88 -17.62
CA THR A 3 12.37 -35.98 -17.83
C THR A 3 11.58 -35.93 -16.52
N LEU A 4 12.04 -36.61 -15.46
CA LEU A 4 11.41 -36.57 -14.14
C LEU A 4 11.42 -35.15 -13.57
N LEU A 5 12.57 -34.46 -13.63
CA LEU A 5 12.70 -33.07 -13.16
C LEU A 5 11.79 -32.12 -13.95
N ALA A 6 11.64 -32.32 -15.26
CA ALA A 6 10.73 -31.53 -16.09
C ALA A 6 9.25 -31.73 -15.73
N ILE A 7 8.84 -32.98 -15.44
CA ILE A 7 7.47 -33.28 -14.98
C ILE A 7 7.21 -32.62 -13.63
N LEU A 8 8.16 -32.71 -12.69
CA LEU A 8 8.05 -32.07 -11.38
C LEU A 8 7.99 -30.54 -11.50
N ALA A 9 8.78 -29.95 -12.41
CA ALA A 9 8.72 -28.51 -12.69
C ALA A 9 7.35 -28.08 -13.21
N ALA A 10 6.77 -28.83 -14.15
CA ALA A 10 5.44 -28.54 -14.70
C ALA A 10 4.34 -28.70 -13.64
N ALA A 11 4.42 -29.73 -12.78
CA ALA A 11 3.48 -29.93 -11.68
C ALA A 11 3.55 -28.79 -10.65
N ALA A 12 4.76 -28.40 -10.24
CA ALA A 12 4.96 -27.28 -9.31
C ALA A 12 4.43 -25.96 -9.88
N LEU A 13 4.63 -25.72 -11.18
CA LEU A 13 4.08 -24.54 -11.87
C LEU A 13 2.55 -24.57 -11.92
N ALA A 14 1.95 -25.72 -12.21
CA ALA A 14 0.49 -25.86 -12.23
C ALA A 14 -0.13 -25.60 -10.84
N ILE A 15 0.48 -26.15 -9.78
CA ILE A 15 0.04 -25.92 -8.40
C ILE A 15 0.15 -24.44 -8.04
N GLU A 16 1.25 -23.77 -8.41
CA GLU A 16 1.42 -22.35 -8.19
C GLU A 16 0.28 -21.53 -8.83
N LEU A 17 0.01 -21.77 -10.12
CA LEU A 17 -1.03 -21.03 -10.85
C LEU A 17 -2.42 -21.26 -10.25
N SER A 18 -2.68 -22.45 -9.70
CA SER A 18 -3.94 -22.75 -9.00
C SER A 18 -4.04 -22.09 -7.61
N SER A 19 -2.90 -21.86 -6.95
CA SER A 19 -2.84 -21.35 -5.58
C SER A 19 -2.71 -19.82 -5.50
N MET A 20 -2.42 -19.15 -6.62
CA MET A 20 -2.05 -17.72 -6.67
C MET A 20 -0.91 -17.34 -5.69
N THR A 21 0.00 -18.26 -5.40
CA THR A 21 1.20 -18.02 -4.57
C THR A 21 2.44 -17.71 -5.43
N PHE A 22 3.60 -17.42 -4.81
CA PHE A 22 4.87 -17.08 -5.50
C PHE A 22 6.05 -18.01 -5.14
N TYR A 23 5.87 -18.98 -4.25
CA TYR A 23 6.97 -19.80 -3.75
C TYR A 23 7.26 -21.03 -4.61
N LEU A 24 6.23 -21.64 -5.20
CA LEU A 24 6.41 -22.83 -6.04
C LEU A 24 6.98 -22.47 -7.41
N LEU A 25 6.84 -21.22 -7.87
CA LEU A 25 7.47 -20.74 -9.10
C LEU A 25 9.01 -20.81 -9.02
N ALA A 26 9.59 -20.45 -7.86
CA ALA A 26 11.04 -20.56 -7.65
C ALA A 26 11.51 -22.02 -7.70
N VAL A 27 10.74 -22.93 -7.10
CA VAL A 27 11.02 -24.37 -7.12
C VAL A 27 10.88 -24.94 -8.54
N ALA A 28 9.82 -24.56 -9.27
CA ALA A 28 9.60 -24.95 -10.65
C ALA A 28 10.75 -24.51 -11.56
N ALA A 29 11.22 -23.27 -11.41
CA ALA A 29 12.37 -22.74 -12.15
C ALA A 29 13.66 -23.51 -11.85
N ALA A 30 13.91 -23.84 -10.57
CA ALA A 30 15.08 -24.63 -10.18
C ALA A 30 15.05 -26.06 -10.74
N LEU A 31 13.89 -26.72 -10.71
CA LEU A 31 13.66 -28.04 -11.31
C LEU A 31 13.83 -28.02 -12.83
N ALA A 32 13.35 -26.96 -13.50
CA ALA A 32 13.54 -26.76 -14.94
C ALA A 32 15.02 -26.57 -15.29
N ALA A 33 15.78 -25.79 -14.51
CA ALA A 33 17.22 -25.65 -14.71
C ALA A 33 17.96 -26.99 -14.52
N GLY A 34 17.60 -27.76 -13.48
CA GLY A 34 18.13 -29.10 -13.25
C GLY A 34 17.80 -30.09 -14.37
N SER A 35 16.62 -29.98 -15.00
CA SER A 35 16.25 -30.85 -16.13
C SER A 35 17.14 -30.59 -17.35
N VAL A 36 17.43 -29.32 -17.65
CA VAL A 36 18.33 -28.92 -18.74
C VAL A 36 19.74 -29.46 -18.50
N VAL A 37 20.26 -29.33 -17.27
CA VAL A 37 21.58 -29.87 -16.89
C VAL A 37 21.63 -31.39 -17.07
N ALA A 38 20.56 -32.11 -16.72
CA ALA A 38 20.49 -33.56 -16.94
C ALA A 38 20.40 -33.94 -18.43
N TRP A 39 19.72 -33.13 -19.27
CA TRP A 39 19.60 -33.41 -20.70
C TRP A 39 20.88 -33.18 -21.49
N ILE A 40 21.75 -32.26 -21.06
CA ILE A 40 23.08 -32.09 -21.66
C ILE A 40 24.09 -33.18 -21.25
N GLY A 41 23.63 -34.21 -20.53
CA GLY A 41 24.45 -35.36 -20.16
C GLY A 41 25.32 -35.15 -18.91
N ALA A 42 25.10 -34.08 -18.13
CA ALA A 42 25.84 -33.87 -16.90
C ALA A 42 25.53 -34.97 -15.86
N PRO A 43 26.48 -35.31 -14.98
CA PRO A 43 26.25 -36.25 -13.89
C PRO A 43 25.07 -35.85 -13.00
N ALA A 44 24.35 -36.84 -12.45
CA ALA A 44 23.17 -36.60 -11.63
C ALA A 44 23.43 -35.64 -10.44
N GLY A 45 24.63 -35.66 -9.87
CA GLY A 45 25.02 -34.74 -8.80
C GLY A 45 24.96 -33.28 -9.22
N TRP A 46 25.32 -32.95 -10.46
CA TRP A 46 25.24 -31.58 -10.97
C TRP A 46 23.80 -31.12 -11.15
N ALA A 47 22.93 -31.98 -11.67
CA ALA A 47 21.51 -31.65 -11.80
C ALA A 47 20.87 -31.35 -10.42
N TRP A 48 21.13 -32.19 -9.42
CA TRP A 48 20.63 -31.96 -8.06
C TRP A 48 21.26 -30.74 -7.38
N ALA A 49 22.55 -30.49 -7.60
CA ALA A 49 23.21 -29.29 -7.10
C ALA A 49 22.59 -28.01 -7.68
N THR A 50 22.29 -27.99 -8.99
CA THR A 50 21.59 -26.88 -9.64
C THR A 50 20.20 -26.65 -9.06
N VAL A 51 19.42 -27.73 -8.83
CA VAL A 51 18.10 -27.63 -8.20
C VAL A 51 18.21 -27.05 -6.78
N ALA A 52 19.12 -27.59 -5.96
CA ALA A 52 19.28 -27.16 -4.57
C ALA A 52 19.70 -25.69 -4.48
N LEU A 53 20.74 -25.29 -5.23
CA LEU A 53 21.21 -23.90 -5.26
C LEU A 53 20.14 -22.95 -5.81
N GLY A 54 19.44 -23.36 -6.87
CA GLY A 54 18.36 -22.60 -7.47
C GLY A 54 17.20 -22.36 -6.51
N ALA A 55 16.79 -23.37 -5.75
CA ALA A 55 15.71 -23.24 -4.78
C ALA A 55 16.12 -22.35 -3.58
N VAL A 56 17.32 -22.57 -3.02
CA VAL A 56 17.84 -21.78 -1.89
C VAL A 56 17.98 -20.31 -2.25
N ALA A 57 18.45 -19.99 -3.47
CA ALA A 57 18.58 -18.62 -3.93
C ALA A 57 17.24 -18.01 -4.42
N GLY A 58 16.39 -18.83 -5.04
CA GLY A 58 15.14 -18.41 -5.65
C GLY A 58 14.05 -18.06 -4.65
N LEU A 59 13.93 -18.80 -3.53
CA LEU A 59 12.90 -18.55 -2.53
C LEU A 59 12.98 -17.16 -1.86
N PRO A 60 14.16 -16.67 -1.42
CA PRO A 60 14.30 -15.30 -0.91
C PRO A 60 13.94 -14.24 -1.95
N VAL A 61 14.32 -14.46 -3.22
CA VAL A 61 14.03 -13.54 -4.32
C VAL A 61 12.52 -13.50 -4.59
N ALA A 62 11.88 -14.66 -4.67
CA ALA A 62 10.43 -14.76 -4.84
C ALA A 62 9.67 -14.10 -3.69
N HIS A 63 10.11 -14.31 -2.45
CA HIS A 63 9.53 -13.64 -1.28
C HIS A 63 9.64 -12.11 -1.39
N ARG A 64 10.83 -11.59 -1.75
CA ARG A 64 11.03 -10.14 -1.94
C ARG A 64 10.20 -9.58 -3.09
N ILE A 65 10.08 -10.28 -4.20
CA ILE A 65 9.25 -9.88 -5.33
C ILE A 65 7.79 -9.83 -4.91
N ARG A 66 7.29 -10.86 -4.21
CA ARG A 66 5.93 -10.88 -3.67
C ARG A 66 5.67 -9.68 -2.77
N VAL A 67 6.54 -9.40 -1.81
CA VAL A 67 6.39 -8.25 -0.89
C VAL A 67 6.41 -6.91 -1.66
N ARG A 68 7.20 -6.79 -2.72
CA ARG A 68 7.27 -5.57 -3.53
C ARG A 68 6.08 -5.37 -4.47
N LEU A 69 5.57 -6.45 -5.05
CA LEU A 69 4.46 -6.42 -6.02
C LEU A 69 3.10 -6.35 -5.32
N VAL A 70 2.97 -6.97 -4.15
CA VAL A 70 1.79 -6.84 -3.30
C VAL A 70 1.93 -5.56 -2.48
N ARG A 71 1.70 -4.42 -3.13
CA ARG A 71 1.37 -3.19 -2.40
C ARG A 71 -0.08 -3.32 -1.93
N PRO A 72 -0.38 -3.22 -0.63
CA PRO A 72 -1.75 -3.19 -0.16
C PRO A 72 -2.47 -2.02 -0.82
N THR A 73 -3.46 -2.31 -1.66
CA THR A 73 -4.46 -1.32 -2.05
C THR A 73 -5.43 -1.14 -0.89
N PRO A 74 -6.03 0.06 -0.70
CA PRO A 74 -7.04 0.28 0.34
C PRO A 74 -8.18 -0.76 0.31
N GLU A 75 -8.56 -1.17 -0.91
CA GLU A 75 -9.55 -2.22 -1.16
C GLU A 75 -9.05 -3.59 -0.68
N SER A 76 -7.80 -3.96 -0.96
CA SER A 76 -7.22 -5.22 -0.43
C SER A 76 -7.06 -5.22 1.09
N MET A 77 -6.85 -4.05 1.72
CA MET A 77 -6.79 -3.92 3.18
C MET A 77 -8.18 -4.09 3.80
N GLN A 78 -9.21 -3.50 3.21
CA GLN A 78 -10.61 -3.70 3.64
C GLN A 78 -11.11 -5.14 3.42
N LEU A 79 -10.66 -5.81 2.35
CA LEU A 79 -10.97 -7.22 2.14
C LEU A 79 -10.24 -8.15 3.12
N ALA A 80 -9.02 -7.78 3.54
CA ALA A 80 -8.23 -8.57 4.48
C ALA A 80 -8.64 -8.35 5.95
N ASP A 81 -9.05 -7.12 6.28
CA ASP A 81 -9.56 -6.73 7.60
C ASP A 81 -10.72 -5.75 7.40
N PRO A 82 -11.99 -6.18 7.58
CA PRO A 82 -13.15 -5.33 7.37
C PRO A 82 -13.21 -4.12 8.32
N ASP A 83 -12.40 -4.10 9.37
CA ASP A 83 -12.31 -2.99 10.31
C ASP A 83 -11.24 -1.94 9.90
N ALA A 84 -10.41 -2.22 8.90
CA ALA A 84 -9.38 -1.31 8.43
C ALA A 84 -9.95 -0.08 7.70
N GLY A 85 -9.41 1.09 8.03
CA GLY A 85 -9.83 2.39 7.50
C GLY A 85 -10.88 3.12 8.35
N HIS A 86 -11.42 2.50 9.40
CA HIS A 86 -12.32 3.17 10.32
C HIS A 86 -11.57 4.12 11.26
N VAL A 87 -12.16 5.29 11.51
CA VAL A 87 -11.66 6.26 12.47
C VAL A 87 -12.19 5.92 13.86
N VAL A 88 -11.29 5.88 14.84
CA VAL A 88 -11.58 5.62 16.25
C VAL A 88 -11.10 6.78 17.12
N ARG A 89 -11.79 7.00 18.23
CA ARG A 89 -11.43 8.03 19.20
C ARG A 89 -10.71 7.42 20.39
N VAL A 90 -9.60 8.00 20.79
CA VAL A 90 -8.88 7.63 22.01
C VAL A 90 -9.70 8.06 23.22
N GLU A 91 -10.09 7.11 24.05
CA GLU A 91 -10.81 7.34 25.31
C GLU A 91 -9.84 7.63 26.45
N SER A 92 -8.77 6.83 26.56
CA SER A 92 -7.75 6.97 27.60
C SER A 92 -6.45 6.28 27.22
N LEU A 93 -5.36 6.67 27.88
CA LEU A 93 -4.08 5.97 27.81
C LEU A 93 -4.04 4.96 28.96
N ALA A 94 -3.81 3.69 28.63
CA ALA A 94 -3.60 2.61 29.59
C ALA A 94 -2.11 2.23 29.65
N PRO A 95 -1.65 1.56 30.73
CA PRO A 95 -0.26 1.06 30.82
C PRO A 95 0.08 0.10 29.67
N ASP A 96 -0.93 -0.63 29.20
CA ASP A 96 -0.78 -1.68 28.20
C ASP A 96 -1.06 -1.17 26.78
N GLY A 97 -1.46 0.10 26.57
CA GLY A 97 -1.80 0.63 25.24
C GLY A 97 -2.83 1.76 25.27
N LEU A 98 -3.45 2.06 24.13
CA LEU A 98 -4.51 3.05 24.01
C LEU A 98 -5.88 2.38 24.15
N ARG A 99 -6.79 2.99 24.91
CA ARG A 99 -8.21 2.63 24.87
C ARG A 99 -8.91 3.47 23.82
N VAL A 100 -9.61 2.80 22.91
CA VAL A 100 -10.34 3.47 21.82
C VAL A 100 -11.79 3.01 21.76
N ALA A 101 -12.68 3.96 21.47
CA ALA A 101 -14.10 3.67 21.23
C ALA A 101 -14.28 3.15 19.80
N TYR A 102 -14.77 1.93 19.65
CA TYR A 102 -15.09 1.33 18.34
C TYR A 102 -16.27 0.37 18.46
N ARG A 103 -17.29 0.56 17.62
CA ARG A 103 -18.56 -0.22 17.61
C ARG A 103 -19.21 -0.29 18.99
N ASP A 104 -19.45 0.88 19.58
CA ASP A 104 -20.10 1.05 20.90
C ASP A 104 -19.41 0.29 22.05
N THR A 105 -18.14 -0.09 21.87
CA THR A 105 -17.35 -0.83 22.85
C THR A 105 -15.95 -0.22 22.95
N SER A 106 -15.31 -0.36 24.12
CA SER A 106 -13.93 0.06 24.33
C SER A 106 -12.96 -1.06 23.93
N TRP A 107 -12.01 -0.76 23.06
CA TRP A 107 -11.00 -1.70 22.55
C TRP A 107 -9.60 -1.29 22.99
N THR A 108 -8.70 -2.27 23.13
CA THR A 108 -7.26 -2.00 23.24
C THR A 108 -6.71 -1.76 21.85
N GLY A 109 -5.87 -0.75 21.69
CA GLY A 109 -5.11 -0.54 20.47
C GLY A 109 -3.70 -0.04 20.75
N HIS A 110 -2.82 -0.28 19.80
CA HIS A 110 -1.43 0.17 19.82
C HIS A 110 -1.14 0.94 18.56
N LEU A 111 -0.28 1.96 18.67
CA LEU A 111 0.27 2.60 17.48
C LEU A 111 1.06 1.56 16.68
N ALA A 112 0.89 1.56 15.36
CA ALA A 112 1.74 0.77 14.48
C ALA A 112 3.21 1.17 14.70
N ASP A 113 4.14 0.26 14.43
CA ASP A 113 5.57 0.44 14.79
C ASP A 113 6.16 1.73 14.22
N GLU A 114 5.69 2.11 13.05
CA GLU A 114 6.04 3.33 12.30
C GLU A 114 5.67 4.63 13.04
N TYR A 115 4.69 4.56 13.95
CA TYR A 115 4.11 5.69 14.67
C TYR A 115 4.30 5.60 16.18
N ARG A 116 5.11 4.65 16.67
CA ARG A 116 5.27 4.35 18.10
C ARG A 116 5.72 5.55 18.93
N ASP A 117 6.45 6.47 18.32
CA ASP A 117 7.05 7.64 18.99
C ASP A 117 6.12 8.88 18.98
N ILE A 118 4.90 8.76 18.43
CA ILE A 118 3.94 9.86 18.39
C ILE A 118 3.27 10.02 19.76
N ALA A 119 3.28 11.24 20.28
CA ALA A 119 2.51 11.60 21.46
C ALA A 119 1.02 11.61 21.12
N VAL A 120 0.25 10.78 21.82
CA VAL A 120 -1.21 10.67 21.68
C VAL A 120 -1.87 11.06 22.99
N SER A 121 -2.97 11.80 22.90
CA SER A 121 -3.78 12.26 24.03
C SER A 121 -5.18 11.64 23.98
N ALA A 122 -5.83 11.58 25.15
CA ALA A 122 -7.25 11.24 25.21
C ALA A 122 -8.07 12.28 24.41
N GLY A 123 -8.96 11.79 23.56
CA GLY A 123 -9.75 12.58 22.63
C GLY A 123 -9.22 12.60 21.20
N ASP A 124 -7.97 12.19 20.97
CA ASP A 124 -7.38 12.15 19.63
C ASP A 124 -8.11 11.13 18.73
N LEU A 125 -8.12 11.42 17.44
CA LEU A 125 -8.67 10.52 16.44
C LEU A 125 -7.53 9.76 15.76
N LEU A 126 -7.67 8.45 15.69
CA LEU A 126 -6.74 7.52 15.03
C LEU A 126 -7.51 6.70 14.00
N THR A 127 -6.81 6.14 13.01
CA THR A 127 -7.38 5.23 12.02
C THR A 127 -6.91 3.81 12.30
N ILE A 128 -7.82 2.86 12.22
CA ILE A 128 -7.49 1.43 12.28
C ILE A 128 -6.76 1.07 10.98
N VAL A 129 -5.51 0.63 11.09
CA VAL A 129 -4.71 0.16 9.95
C VAL A 129 -4.64 -1.37 9.88
N GLY A 130 -5.16 -2.04 10.89
CA GLY A 130 -5.32 -3.49 10.94
C GLY A 130 -5.49 -3.97 12.38
N ARG A 131 -5.34 -5.28 12.58
CA ARG A 131 -5.54 -5.93 13.87
C ARG A 131 -4.46 -6.96 14.15
N GLU A 132 -4.03 -7.03 15.40
CA GLU A 132 -3.07 -8.02 15.89
C GLU A 132 -3.72 -8.80 17.04
N GLY A 133 -4.23 -9.99 16.73
CA GLY A 133 -5.03 -10.78 17.68
C GLY A 133 -6.31 -10.04 18.09
N ASN A 134 -6.37 -9.60 19.36
CA ASN A 134 -7.50 -8.84 19.89
C ASN A 134 -7.25 -7.32 19.93
N ASP A 135 -6.05 -6.87 19.59
CA ASP A 135 -5.66 -5.47 19.71
C ASP A 135 -5.69 -4.79 18.34
N LEU A 136 -6.13 -3.53 18.33
CA LEU A 136 -6.22 -2.72 17.12
C LEU A 136 -4.85 -2.09 16.83
N ARG A 137 -4.39 -2.16 15.58
CA ARG A 137 -3.25 -1.36 15.12
C ARG A 137 -3.76 -0.03 14.63
N LEU A 138 -3.22 1.03 15.21
CA LEU A 138 -3.70 2.39 15.04
C LEU A 138 -2.62 3.24 14.38
N ALA A 139 -3.05 4.17 13.56
CA ALA A 139 -2.18 5.20 13.01
C ALA A 139 -2.87 6.56 13.14
N PRO A 140 -2.15 7.69 13.14
CA PRO A 140 -2.78 9.00 13.10
C PRO A 140 -3.77 9.09 11.94
N VAL A 141 -4.88 9.82 12.13
CA VAL A 141 -5.86 10.12 11.05
C VAL A 141 -5.22 10.82 9.83
N ALA A 142 -3.94 11.18 9.93
CA ALA A 142 -3.08 11.67 8.88
C ALA A 142 -2.27 10.58 8.11
N THR A 143 -2.65 9.30 8.14
CA THR A 143 -1.88 8.24 7.43
C THR A 143 -2.16 8.15 5.93
N GLN A 144 -3.11 8.92 5.41
CA GLN A 144 -3.11 9.34 4.00
C GLN A 144 -2.25 10.60 3.78
N ALA A 145 -2.01 11.39 4.82
CA ALA A 145 -1.16 12.58 4.76
C ALA A 145 0.35 12.25 4.81
N ALA A 146 0.78 11.09 5.33
CA ALA A 146 2.19 10.68 5.31
C ALA A 146 2.69 10.16 3.94
N GLN A 147 1.81 9.71 3.03
CA GLN A 147 2.17 9.53 1.61
C GLN A 147 2.39 10.86 0.86
N SER A 148 2.26 11.96 1.58
CA SER A 148 2.28 13.33 1.08
C SER A 148 3.47 14.13 1.61
N ALA A 149 4.49 13.48 2.18
CA ALA A 149 5.75 14.15 2.54
C ALA A 149 6.54 14.67 1.30
N ASP A 150 6.04 14.42 0.08
CA ASP A 150 6.51 14.98 -1.20
C ASP A 150 5.61 16.11 -1.73
N LEU A 151 4.46 16.37 -1.10
CA LEU A 151 3.54 17.43 -1.49
C LEU A 151 3.55 18.55 -0.45
N ASP A 152 3.81 19.77 -0.89
CA ASP A 152 3.66 20.97 -0.07
C ASP A 152 2.16 21.16 0.23
N PHE A 153 1.67 20.56 1.31
CA PHE A 153 0.30 20.78 1.76
C PHE A 153 0.03 22.26 1.99
N GLY A 154 -1.16 22.71 1.59
CA GLY A 154 -1.50 24.12 1.62
C GLY A 154 -0.99 24.92 0.41
N HIS A 155 -0.13 24.34 -0.44
CA HIS A 155 0.35 25.02 -1.63
C HIS A 155 -0.77 25.29 -2.63
N LEU A 156 -0.75 26.50 -3.18
CA LEU A 156 -1.70 26.93 -4.20
C LEU A 156 -1.30 26.34 -5.55
N VAL A 157 -2.25 25.68 -6.19
CA VAL A 157 -2.12 25.20 -7.56
C VAL A 157 -3.15 25.90 -8.42
N ARG A 158 -2.74 26.24 -9.64
CA ARG A 158 -3.63 26.83 -10.63
C ARG A 158 -4.23 25.73 -11.49
N VAL A 159 -5.54 25.80 -11.71
CA VAL A 159 -6.25 24.93 -12.65
C VAL A 159 -5.89 25.34 -14.07
N GLU A 160 -5.31 24.40 -14.82
CA GLU A 160 -4.93 24.56 -16.22
C GLU A 160 -6.12 24.25 -17.14
N SER A 161 -6.80 23.13 -16.88
CA SER A 161 -8.00 22.73 -17.62
C SER A 161 -8.89 21.81 -16.79
N VAL A 162 -10.18 21.86 -17.06
CA VAL A 162 -11.19 20.99 -16.45
C VAL A 162 -11.56 19.92 -17.47
N ALA A 163 -11.36 18.65 -17.12
CA ALA A 163 -11.71 17.49 -17.94
C ALA A 163 -12.87 16.70 -17.28
N PRO A 164 -13.61 15.87 -18.03
CA PRO A 164 -14.74 15.11 -17.49
C PRO A 164 -14.33 14.12 -16.37
N ASP A 165 -13.08 13.67 -16.40
CA ASP A 165 -12.49 12.70 -15.49
C ASP A 165 -11.69 13.33 -14.33
N GLY A 166 -11.40 14.64 -14.40
CA GLY A 166 -10.67 15.35 -13.35
C GLY A 166 -10.14 16.73 -13.76
N LEU A 167 -9.22 17.26 -12.96
CA LEU A 167 -8.59 18.56 -13.17
C LEU A 167 -7.15 18.37 -13.63
N ARG A 168 -6.68 19.25 -14.51
CA ARG A 168 -5.25 19.48 -14.73
C ARG A 168 -4.83 20.70 -13.93
N VAL A 169 -3.75 20.56 -13.18
CA VAL A 169 -3.20 21.65 -12.37
C VAL A 169 -1.70 21.78 -12.57
N THR A 170 -1.20 23.01 -12.55
CA THR A 170 0.24 23.27 -12.57
C THR A 170 0.78 23.26 -11.14
N TYR A 171 1.77 22.40 -10.89
CA TYR A 171 2.49 22.30 -9.62
C TYR A 171 3.99 22.21 -9.87
N ARG A 172 4.79 23.11 -9.26
CA ARG A 172 6.25 23.21 -9.47
C ARG A 172 6.63 23.15 -10.96
N ASP A 173 5.99 24.01 -11.76
CA ASP A 173 6.15 24.12 -13.23
C ASP A 173 5.88 22.85 -14.04
N ARG A 174 5.13 21.89 -13.47
CA ARG A 174 4.71 20.67 -14.16
C ARG A 174 3.20 20.50 -14.11
N SER A 175 2.61 20.08 -15.23
CA SER A 175 1.19 19.69 -15.29
C SER A 175 0.99 18.35 -14.55
N ARG A 176 0.02 18.32 -13.64
CA ARG A 176 -0.38 17.16 -12.84
C ARG A 176 -1.89 16.97 -12.92
N THR A 177 -2.32 15.73 -12.74
CA THR A 177 -3.74 15.42 -12.57
C THR A 177 -4.15 15.69 -11.13
N GLY A 178 -5.35 16.22 -10.96
CA GLY A 178 -5.93 16.55 -9.66
C GLY A 178 -7.42 16.25 -9.64
N ARG A 179 -7.97 16.04 -8.46
CA ARG A 179 -9.38 15.82 -8.21
C ARG A 179 -9.80 16.62 -7.00
N LEU A 180 -11.03 17.11 -7.01
CA LEU A 180 -11.59 17.73 -5.83
C LEU A 180 -11.72 16.70 -4.72
N ALA A 181 -11.37 17.09 -3.49
CA ALA A 181 -11.63 16.29 -2.31
C ALA A 181 -13.13 15.98 -2.22
N HIS A 182 -13.47 14.86 -1.56
CA HIS A 182 -14.84 14.33 -1.59
C HIS A 182 -15.90 15.35 -1.17
N GLU A 183 -15.58 16.19 -0.19
CA GLU A 183 -16.42 17.27 0.35
C GLU A 183 -16.70 18.41 -0.66
N TYR A 184 -15.84 18.58 -1.66
CA TYR A 184 -15.91 19.68 -2.62
C TYR A 184 -16.25 19.20 -4.04
N ARG A 185 -16.79 18.00 -4.23
CA ARG A 185 -17.10 17.50 -5.59
C ARG A 185 -18.17 18.31 -6.31
N ASP A 186 -19.04 18.98 -5.57
CA ASP A 186 -20.17 19.71 -6.13
C ASP A 186 -19.86 21.18 -6.46
N ILE A 187 -18.63 21.64 -6.20
CA ILE A 187 -18.23 23.01 -6.56
C ILE A 187 -17.92 23.10 -8.05
N THR A 188 -18.35 24.19 -8.68
CA THR A 188 -17.96 24.50 -10.05
C THR A 188 -16.57 25.11 -10.03
N VAL A 189 -15.64 24.48 -10.76
CA VAL A 189 -14.25 24.92 -10.92
C VAL A 189 -14.01 25.27 -12.37
N SER A 190 -13.29 26.35 -12.62
CA SER A 190 -12.91 26.82 -13.95
C SER A 190 -11.40 26.82 -14.15
N ALA A 191 -10.96 26.82 -15.40
CA ALA A 191 -9.56 27.06 -15.71
C ALA A 191 -9.14 28.45 -15.20
N GLY A 192 -7.99 28.52 -14.55
CA GLY A 192 -7.47 29.72 -13.91
C GLY A 192 -7.70 29.79 -12.40
N ASP A 193 -8.62 29.00 -11.85
CA ASP A 193 -8.92 28.98 -10.42
C ASP A 193 -7.72 28.51 -9.60
N LEU A 194 -7.63 29.03 -8.38
CA LEU A 194 -6.64 28.60 -7.40
C LEU A 194 -7.28 27.62 -6.43
N LEU A 195 -6.62 26.48 -6.27
CA LEU A 195 -6.99 25.44 -5.31
C LEU A 195 -5.79 25.17 -4.41
N THR A 196 -6.04 24.64 -3.22
CA THR A 196 -5.00 24.23 -2.30
C THR A 196 -4.86 22.71 -2.29
N ILE A 197 -3.61 22.23 -2.22
CA ILE A 197 -3.34 20.79 -2.10
C ILE A 197 -3.67 20.34 -0.69
N VAL A 198 -4.62 19.41 -0.57
CA VAL A 198 -5.05 18.80 0.70
C VAL A 198 -4.67 17.33 0.80
N GLY A 199 -4.12 16.73 -0.26
CA GLY A 199 -3.66 15.34 -0.23
C GLY A 199 -3.31 14.77 -1.60
N ARG A 200 -3.19 13.44 -1.66
CA ARG A 200 -2.98 12.66 -2.89
C ARG A 200 -3.86 11.40 -2.84
N ASN A 201 -4.36 10.99 -4.01
CA ASN A 201 -5.04 9.71 -4.21
C ASN A 201 -4.44 9.02 -5.44
N GLY A 202 -3.53 8.08 -5.23
CA GLY A 202 -2.77 7.47 -6.31
C GLY A 202 -1.90 8.49 -7.06
N PRO A 203 -2.02 8.64 -8.39
CA PRO A 203 -1.29 9.66 -9.15
C PRO A 203 -1.90 11.07 -9.03
N ASP A 204 -3.14 11.19 -8.54
CA ASP A 204 -3.89 12.44 -8.56
C ASP A 204 -3.71 13.25 -7.26
N LEU A 205 -3.60 14.58 -7.40
CA LEU A 205 -3.62 15.51 -6.29
C LEU A 205 -5.06 15.68 -5.78
N LEU A 206 -5.27 15.68 -4.47
CA LEU A 206 -6.55 16.07 -3.87
C LEU A 206 -6.53 17.57 -3.59
N LEU A 207 -7.56 18.26 -4.09
CA LEU A 207 -7.64 19.72 -4.14
C LEU A 207 -8.88 20.23 -3.41
N ALA A 208 -8.73 21.37 -2.73
CA ALA A 208 -9.82 22.09 -2.09
C ALA A 208 -9.83 23.56 -2.53
N PRO A 209 -10.99 24.23 -2.55
CA PRO A 209 -11.05 25.67 -2.76
C PRO A 209 -10.26 26.40 -1.66
N VAL A 210 -9.61 27.50 -2.04
CA VAL A 210 -8.86 28.33 -1.10
C VAL A 210 -9.87 29.00 -0.14
N PRO A 211 -9.72 28.86 1.19
CA PRO A 211 -10.62 29.49 2.13
C PRO A 211 -10.56 31.02 1.97
N ALA A 212 -11.72 31.69 2.03
CA ALA A 212 -11.87 33.13 1.74
C ALA A 212 -10.93 34.06 2.53
N HIS A 213 -10.41 33.61 3.69
CA HIS A 213 -9.42 34.36 4.47
C HIS A 213 -7.99 34.37 3.90
N ALA A 214 -7.66 33.47 2.97
CA ALA A 214 -6.34 33.42 2.33
C ALA A 214 -6.26 34.20 1.00
N ALA A 215 -7.41 34.65 0.45
CA ALA A 215 -7.47 35.43 -0.78
C ALA A 215 -7.13 36.93 -0.60
N ALA A 216 -6.85 37.37 0.64
CA ALA A 216 -6.71 38.78 1.01
C ALA A 216 -5.30 39.14 1.53
N ARG A 217 -4.24 38.63 0.90
CA ARG A 217 -2.92 39.28 1.01
C ARG A 217 -2.42 39.66 -0.39
N PRO A 218 -2.11 40.94 -0.62
CA PRO A 218 -1.50 41.40 -1.86
C PRO A 218 -0.09 40.83 -2.05
#